data_AF-A0A5C3LZD4-F1
#
_entry.id   AF-A0A5C3LZD4-F1
#
_cell.length_a   1.000
_cell.length_b   1.000
_cell.length_c   1.000
_cell.angle_alpha   90.00
_cell.angle_beta   90.00
_cell.angle_gamma   90.00
#
_symmetry.space_group_name_H-M   'P 1'
#
loop_
_entity.id
_entity.type
_entity.pdbx_description
1 polymer ?
#
loop_
_entity_poly.entity_id
_entity_poly.type
_entity_poly.pdbx_seq_one_letter_code
_entity_poly.pdbx_strand_id
1 'polypeptide(L)'
;MSSHTIVLPPAVAAFIAGVKPALSVLLLCAVWLGVTIPLLFVLFYFSTPSSRRKPLFIFNAISVFIGILMGALNVGILVSIQLTILHPTDSQILQTMLFYTFMTVTVDIFIDSILLFRVFSVFPLSGTRKRLWFSIFIPLILLKIARITNVVVFMVDYAHRTQSLNSSAQLGPISRSLPEPKIGWGLQLADNISCSAIFLWRLNQGRSLLALMRDDNGRASYPATLRALFWISVSNFVFPCMFAIAQYILIFRDPNPNHYLIVLISNIYVAIIGVLFATVWAATNS
;
A
#
# COMPACT_ATOMS: atom_id res chain seq x y z
N MET A 1 9.14 -45.13 10.10
CA MET A 1 10.16 -44.10 9.76
C MET A 1 10.18 -43.07 10.87
N SER A 2 11.11 -43.21 11.82
CA SER A 2 11.31 -42.26 12.91
C SER A 2 12.00 -41.01 12.36
N SER A 3 11.29 -39.88 12.34
CA SER A 3 11.87 -38.57 12.03
C SER A 3 12.95 -38.25 13.07
N HIS A 4 14.22 -38.36 12.69
CA HIS A 4 15.32 -37.84 13.48
C HIS A 4 15.15 -36.32 13.59
N THR A 5 14.65 -35.85 14.72
CA THR A 5 14.61 -34.43 15.05
C THR A 5 16.03 -33.97 15.32
N ILE A 6 16.61 -33.25 14.34
CA ILE A 6 17.90 -32.59 14.50
C ILE A 6 17.74 -31.54 15.61
N VAL A 7 18.30 -31.81 16.79
CA VAL A 7 18.35 -30.84 17.89
C VAL A 7 19.48 -29.87 17.57
N LEU A 8 19.11 -28.65 17.19
CA LEU A 8 20.08 -27.58 16.95
C LEU A 8 20.74 -27.17 18.28
N PRO A 9 22.05 -26.83 18.29
CA PRO A 9 22.68 -26.21 19.44
C PRO A 9 21.90 -24.96 19.87
N PRO A 10 21.70 -24.71 21.18
CA PRO A 10 20.89 -23.59 21.68
C PRO A 10 21.31 -22.23 21.12
N ALA A 11 22.62 -22.02 20.94
CA ALA A 11 23.15 -20.79 20.34
C ALA A 11 22.74 -20.62 18.86
N VAL A 12 22.75 -21.71 18.09
CA VAL A 12 22.32 -21.71 16.69
C VAL A 12 20.82 -21.49 16.58
N ALA A 13 20.03 -22.12 17.46
CA ALA A 13 18.59 -21.92 17.53
C ALA A 13 18.23 -20.46 17.88
N ALA A 14 18.93 -19.86 18.86
CA ALA A 14 18.75 -18.46 19.24
C ALA A 14 19.13 -17.50 18.12
N PHE A 15 20.24 -17.75 17.42
CA PHE A 15 20.66 -16.97 16.26
C PHE A 15 19.61 -17.01 15.14
N ILE A 16 19.15 -18.21 14.77
CA ILE A 16 18.11 -18.38 13.75
C ILE A 16 16.82 -17.65 14.16
N ALA A 17 16.40 -17.79 15.42
CA ALA A 17 15.21 -17.12 15.94
C ALA A 17 15.32 -15.59 15.88
N GLY A 18 16.52 -15.02 16.12
CA GLY A 18 16.76 -13.59 16.02
C GLY A 18 16.74 -13.05 14.59
N VAL A 19 17.27 -13.81 13.63
CA VAL A 19 17.48 -13.35 12.24
C VAL A 19 16.28 -13.64 11.33
N LYS A 20 15.56 -14.75 11.55
CA LYS A 20 14.45 -15.21 10.71
C LYS A 20 13.37 -14.15 10.44
N PRO A 21 12.92 -13.34 11.43
CA PRO A 21 11.88 -12.35 11.18
C PRO A 21 12.36 -11.23 10.24
N ALA A 22 13.57 -10.71 10.46
CA ALA A 22 14.17 -9.69 9.61
C ALA A 22 14.38 -10.20 8.17
N LEU A 23 14.85 -11.44 8.00
CA LEU A 23 14.98 -12.08 6.69
C LEU A 23 13.65 -12.22 5.96
N SER A 24 12.57 -12.55 6.69
CA SER A 24 11.23 -12.69 6.07
C SER A 24 10.74 -11.36 5.49
N VAL A 25 10.94 -10.26 6.23
CA VAL A 25 10.61 -8.91 5.76
C VAL A 25 11.54 -8.47 4.61
N LEU A 26 12.83 -8.79 4.69
CA LEU A 26 13.81 -8.48 3.65
C LEU A 26 13.47 -9.18 2.33
N LEU A 27 13.20 -10.49 2.39
CA LEU A 27 12.81 -11.28 1.21
C LEU A 27 11.53 -10.74 0.59
N LEU A 28 10.54 -10.39 1.41
CA LEU A 28 9.30 -9.76 0.93
C LEU A 28 9.58 -8.43 0.20
N CYS A 29 10.38 -7.54 0.79
CA CYS A 29 10.76 -6.27 0.16
C CYS A 29 11.50 -6.50 -1.17
N ALA A 30 12.42 -7.46 -1.22
CA ALA A 30 13.16 -7.82 -2.42
C ALA A 30 12.25 -8.38 -3.52
N VAL A 31 11.28 -9.23 -3.17
CA VAL A 31 10.27 -9.75 -4.12
C VAL A 31 9.44 -8.61 -4.69
N TRP A 32 8.93 -7.72 -3.84
CA TRP A 32 8.12 -6.60 -4.31
C TRP A 32 8.90 -5.59 -5.15
N LEU A 33 10.17 -5.33 -4.79
CA LEU A 33 11.08 -4.56 -5.63
C LEU A 33 11.28 -5.23 -7.00
N GLY A 34 11.53 -6.54 -7.01
CA GLY A 34 11.69 -7.32 -8.23
C GLY A 34 10.45 -7.35 -9.12
N VAL A 35 9.25 -7.27 -8.54
CA VAL A 35 7.97 -7.20 -9.28
C VAL A 35 7.69 -5.79 -9.81
N THR A 36 8.00 -4.75 -9.05
CA THR A 36 7.69 -3.35 -9.45
C THR A 36 8.55 -2.85 -10.61
N ILE A 37 9.78 -3.35 -10.76
CA ILE A 37 10.66 -2.97 -11.86
C ILE A 37 10.08 -3.39 -13.24
N PRO A 38 9.74 -4.67 -13.51
CA PRO A 38 9.05 -5.07 -14.73
C PRO A 38 7.74 -4.32 -14.96
N LEU A 39 6.97 -4.06 -13.89
CA LEU A 39 5.71 -3.33 -14.00
C LEU A 39 5.89 -1.89 -14.48
N LEU A 40 6.99 -1.23 -14.13
CA LEU A 40 7.35 0.07 -14.69
C LEU A 40 7.52 -0.02 -16.20
N PHE A 41 8.25 -1.02 -16.69
CA PHE A 41 8.43 -1.24 -18.13
C PHE A 41 7.12 -1.55 -18.84
N VAL A 42 6.29 -2.42 -18.26
CA VAL A 42 4.94 -2.74 -18.76
C VAL A 42 4.08 -1.48 -18.86
N LEU A 43 4.09 -0.62 -17.85
CA LEU A 43 3.33 0.63 -17.85
C LEU A 43 3.73 1.53 -19.03
N PHE A 44 5.03 1.70 -19.30
CA PHE A 44 5.50 2.53 -20.39
C PHE A 44 5.31 1.88 -21.76
N TYR A 45 5.47 0.56 -21.86
CA TYR A 45 5.32 -0.21 -23.09
C TYR A 45 3.88 -0.15 -23.62
N PHE A 46 2.88 -0.36 -22.76
CA PHE A 46 1.47 -0.31 -23.14
C PHE A 46 0.87 1.11 -23.18
N SER A 47 1.65 2.14 -22.85
CA SER A 47 1.15 3.51 -22.77
C SER A 47 1.40 4.32 -24.05
N THR A 48 0.32 4.85 -24.62
CA THR A 48 0.35 5.74 -25.78
C THR A 48 0.74 7.18 -25.41
N PRO A 49 1.28 7.99 -26.36
CA PRO A 49 1.65 9.38 -26.09
C PRO A 49 0.50 10.24 -25.55
N SER A 50 -0.75 9.96 -25.95
CA SER A 50 -1.94 10.65 -25.45
C SER A 50 -2.32 10.23 -24.03
N SER A 51 -2.14 8.95 -23.69
CA SER A 51 -2.37 8.44 -22.32
C SER A 51 -1.36 9.00 -21.32
N ARG A 52 -0.09 9.17 -21.72
CA ARG A 52 1.00 9.67 -20.86
C ARG A 52 0.76 11.08 -20.31
N ARG A 53 -0.06 11.89 -20.99
CA ARG A 53 -0.40 13.26 -20.57
C ARG A 53 -1.56 13.31 -19.57
N LYS A 54 -2.25 12.19 -19.35
CA LYS A 54 -3.38 12.15 -18.41
C LYS A 54 -2.84 12.14 -16.98
N PRO A 55 -3.43 12.94 -16.06
CA PRO A 55 -2.99 13.00 -14.66
C PRO A 55 -2.92 11.62 -13.99
N LEU A 56 -3.87 10.73 -14.30
CA LEU A 56 -3.89 9.37 -13.76
C LEU A 56 -2.64 8.56 -14.13
N PHE A 57 -2.16 8.66 -15.38
CA PHE A 57 -0.95 7.97 -15.80
C PHE A 57 0.27 8.47 -15.01
N ILE A 58 0.37 9.80 -14.84
CA ILE A 58 1.48 10.43 -14.11
C ILE A 58 1.49 9.96 -12.66
N PHE A 59 0.35 9.97 -11.98
CA PHE A 59 0.26 9.50 -10.59
C PHE A 59 0.57 8.01 -10.46
N ASN A 60 0.13 7.17 -11.40
CA ASN A 60 0.49 5.75 -11.39
C ASN A 60 2.00 5.57 -11.60
N ALA A 61 2.62 6.28 -12.54
CA ALA A 61 4.06 6.21 -12.76
C ALA A 61 4.83 6.64 -11.50
N ILE A 62 4.45 7.77 -10.89
CA ILE A 62 5.02 8.24 -9.62
C ILE A 62 4.86 7.18 -8.52
N SER A 63 3.70 6.53 -8.43
CA SER A 63 3.44 5.50 -7.43
C SER A 63 4.38 4.29 -7.55
N VAL A 64 4.68 3.88 -8.78
CA VAL A 64 5.62 2.78 -9.05
C VAL A 64 7.04 3.22 -8.71
N PHE A 65 7.44 4.44 -9.09
CA PHE A 65 8.75 4.96 -8.73
C PHE A 65 8.94 5.05 -7.21
N ILE A 66 7.92 5.50 -6.48
CA ILE A 66 7.94 5.52 -5.01
C ILE A 66 8.02 4.09 -4.46
N GLY A 67 7.27 3.14 -5.03
CA GLY A 67 7.36 1.73 -4.66
C GLY A 67 8.76 1.14 -4.87
N ILE A 68 9.40 1.42 -6.00
CA ILE A 68 10.78 0.98 -6.29
C ILE A 68 11.76 1.63 -5.31
N LEU A 69 11.67 2.95 -5.09
CA LEU A 69 12.53 3.67 -4.17
C LEU A 69 12.38 3.13 -2.75
N MET A 70 11.14 2.94 -2.29
CA MET A 70 10.84 2.36 -0.98
C MET A 70 11.39 0.94 -0.87
N GLY A 71 11.21 0.09 -1.87
CA GLY A 71 11.74 -1.27 -1.89
C GLY A 71 13.26 -1.31 -1.80
N ALA A 72 13.93 -0.49 -2.60
CA ALA A 72 15.39 -0.39 -2.60
C ALA A 72 15.92 0.14 -1.25
N LEU A 73 15.32 1.20 -0.71
CA LEU A 73 15.69 1.74 0.60
C LEU A 73 15.44 0.73 1.72
N ASN A 74 14.30 0.04 1.71
CA ASN A 74 13.98 -0.97 2.72
C ASN A 74 14.95 -2.15 2.68
N VAL A 75 15.28 -2.65 1.49
CA VAL A 75 16.30 -3.70 1.33
C VAL A 75 17.65 -3.22 1.83
N GLY A 76 18.10 -2.02 1.42
CA GLY A 76 19.38 -1.46 1.85
C GLY A 76 19.46 -1.26 3.37
N ILE A 77 18.40 -0.73 3.98
CA ILE A 77 18.30 -0.52 5.43
C ILE A 77 18.34 -1.86 6.17
N LEU A 78 17.51 -2.83 5.78
CA LEU A 78 17.43 -4.12 6.45
C LEU A 78 18.72 -4.92 6.33
N VAL A 79 19.38 -4.89 5.16
CA VAL A 79 20.72 -5.48 4.99
C VAL A 79 21.75 -4.77 5.87
N SER A 80 21.72 -3.44 5.91
CA SER A 80 22.66 -2.67 6.74
C SER A 80 22.47 -3.00 8.23
N ILE A 81 21.24 -3.08 8.72
CA ILE A 81 20.95 -3.52 10.10
C ILE A 81 21.51 -4.92 10.34
N GLN A 82 21.31 -5.86 9.41
CA GLN A 82 21.80 -7.23 9.54
C GLN A 82 23.33 -7.33 9.54
N LEU A 83 24.01 -6.49 8.76
CA LEU A 83 25.47 -6.41 8.74
C LEU A 83 26.04 -5.72 9.98
N THR A 84 25.34 -4.71 10.51
CA THR A 84 25.70 -3.99 11.75
C THR A 84 25.49 -4.83 13.01
N ILE A 85 24.69 -5.91 12.98
CA ILE A 85 24.65 -6.91 14.07
C ILE A 85 26.05 -7.50 14.36
N LEU A 86 26.97 -7.45 13.40
CA LEU A 86 28.36 -7.87 13.59
C LEU A 86 29.18 -6.86 14.43
N HIS A 87 28.77 -5.59 14.50
CA HIS A 87 29.40 -4.52 15.30
C HIS A 87 28.36 -3.46 15.75
N PRO A 88 27.60 -3.71 16.83
CA PRO A 88 26.45 -2.87 17.20
C PRO A 88 26.89 -1.55 17.83
N THR A 89 26.38 -0.44 17.26
CA THR A 89 26.13 0.78 18.04
C THR A 89 24.61 0.94 18.12
N ASP A 90 24.02 0.69 19.29
CA ASP A 90 22.56 0.60 19.45
C ASP A 90 21.81 1.88 19.03
N SER A 91 22.46 3.05 19.14
CA SER A 91 21.89 4.34 18.75
C SER A 91 21.63 4.48 17.24
N GLN A 92 22.49 3.90 16.39
CA GLN A 92 22.36 4.01 14.94
C GLN A 92 21.21 3.14 14.40
N ILE A 93 21.01 1.96 15.00
CA ILE A 93 19.92 1.04 14.64
C ILE A 93 18.56 1.70 14.93
N LEU A 94 18.43 2.39 16.06
CA LEU A 94 17.21 3.07 16.45
C LEU A 94 16.79 4.16 15.45
N GLN A 95 17.72 5.05 15.11
CA GLN A 95 17.46 6.13 14.14
C GLN A 95 17.07 5.59 12.77
N THR A 96 17.76 4.53 12.34
CA THR A 96 17.47 3.86 11.07
C THR A 96 16.07 3.25 11.05
N MET A 97 15.63 2.63 12.15
CA MET A 97 14.29 2.05 12.28
C MET A 97 13.19 3.13 12.35
N LEU A 98 13.45 4.26 12.99
CA LEU A 98 12.52 5.41 13.00
C LEU A 98 12.34 5.97 11.59
N PHE A 99 13.43 6.15 10.85
CA PHE A 99 13.38 6.59 9.45
C PHE A 99 12.62 5.61 8.57
N TYR A 100 12.91 4.30 8.70
CA TYR A 100 12.18 3.24 8.01
C TYR A 100 10.68 3.26 8.30
N THR A 101 10.31 3.42 9.56
CA THR A 101 8.89 3.48 9.99
C THR A 101 8.21 4.70 9.38
N PHE A 102 8.84 5.87 9.49
CA PHE A 102 8.35 7.14 8.92
C PHE A 102 8.10 7.03 7.41
N MET A 103 9.06 6.50 6.68
CA MET A 103 8.95 6.33 5.22
C MET A 103 7.80 5.38 4.87
N THR A 104 7.70 4.24 5.56
CA THR A 104 6.65 3.24 5.31
C THR A 104 5.25 3.82 5.53
N VAL A 105 5.00 4.50 6.66
CA VAL A 105 3.67 5.08 6.95
C VAL A 105 3.32 6.26 6.04
N THR A 106 4.32 7.03 5.60
CA THR A 106 4.11 8.17 4.71
C THR A 106 3.78 7.71 3.28
N VAL A 107 4.48 6.69 2.78
CA VAL A 107 4.20 6.11 1.46
C VAL A 107 2.78 5.53 1.42
N ASP A 108 2.34 4.85 2.48
CA ASP A 108 0.98 4.32 2.58
C ASP A 108 -0.10 5.42 2.37
N ILE A 109 0.04 6.57 3.03
CA ILE A 109 -0.88 7.72 2.83
C ILE A 109 -0.83 8.24 1.40
N PHE A 110 0.37 8.34 0.81
CA PHE A 110 0.54 8.82 -0.55
C PHE A 110 -0.14 7.89 -1.56
N ILE A 111 0.08 6.58 -1.45
CA ILE A 111 -0.52 5.58 -2.34
C ILE A 111 -2.04 5.57 -2.23
N ASP A 112 -2.59 5.61 -1.01
CA ASP A 112 -4.05 5.69 -0.83
C ASP A 112 -4.62 7.02 -1.36
N SER A 113 -3.84 8.09 -1.45
CA SER A 113 -4.31 9.36 -2.02
C SER A 113 -4.56 9.26 -3.53
N ILE A 114 -3.93 8.30 -4.21
CA ILE A 114 -4.19 8.01 -5.63
C ILE A 114 -5.65 7.54 -5.84
N LEU A 115 -6.22 6.81 -4.89
CA LEU A 115 -7.63 6.41 -4.93
C LEU A 115 -8.55 7.64 -4.92
N LEU A 116 -8.25 8.64 -4.09
CA LEU A 116 -8.98 9.90 -4.07
C LEU A 116 -8.88 10.65 -5.41
N PHE A 117 -7.68 10.70 -6.00
CA PHE A 117 -7.49 11.30 -7.33
C PHE A 117 -8.27 10.57 -8.43
N ARG A 118 -8.45 9.25 -8.30
CA ARG A 118 -9.30 8.49 -9.22
C ARG A 118 -10.75 8.86 -9.07
N VAL A 119 -11.26 9.00 -7.85
CA VAL A 119 -12.61 9.53 -7.62
C VAL A 119 -12.75 10.92 -8.24
N PHE A 120 -11.76 11.80 -8.07
CA PHE A 120 -11.73 13.11 -8.71
C PHE A 120 -11.80 13.06 -10.24
N SER A 121 -11.09 12.12 -10.87
CA SER A 121 -11.12 11.97 -12.33
C SER A 121 -12.49 11.56 -12.88
N VAL A 122 -13.30 10.83 -12.10
CA VAL A 122 -14.63 10.37 -12.49
C VAL A 122 -15.71 11.41 -12.15
N PHE A 123 -15.44 12.32 -11.21
CA PHE A 123 -16.30 13.44 -10.83
C PHE A 123 -15.64 14.80 -11.18
N PRO A 124 -15.54 15.16 -12.47
CA PRO A 124 -14.98 16.45 -12.86
C PRO A 124 -15.83 17.59 -12.30
N LEU A 125 -15.14 18.64 -11.82
CA LEU A 125 -15.74 19.86 -11.26
C LEU A 125 -16.69 20.56 -12.25
N SER A 126 -16.39 20.49 -13.54
CA SER A 126 -17.18 21.13 -14.60
C SER A 126 -18.49 20.41 -14.92
N GLY A 127 -18.59 19.10 -14.66
CA GLY A 127 -19.75 18.27 -15.01
C GLY A 127 -20.59 17.81 -13.82
N THR A 128 -20.09 17.95 -12.59
CA THR A 128 -20.78 17.48 -11.37
C THR A 128 -21.49 18.64 -10.68
N ARG A 129 -22.73 18.43 -10.24
CA ARG A 129 -23.45 19.44 -9.42
C ARG A 129 -22.62 19.76 -8.17
N LYS A 130 -22.28 21.04 -7.96
CA LYS A 130 -21.37 21.50 -6.89
C LYS A 130 -21.71 20.93 -5.50
N ARG A 131 -23.00 20.88 -5.15
CA ARG A 131 -23.47 20.30 -3.86
C ARG A 131 -23.07 18.83 -3.69
N LEU A 132 -23.24 18.02 -4.75
CA LEU A 132 -22.84 16.61 -4.74
C LEU A 132 -21.32 16.47 -4.66
N TRP A 133 -20.60 17.30 -5.42
CA TRP A 133 -19.15 17.32 -5.39
C TRP A 133 -18.62 17.60 -3.98
N PHE A 134 -19.09 18.68 -3.33
CA PHE A 134 -18.69 18.99 -1.95
C PHE A 134 -19.09 17.87 -0.96
N SER A 135 -20.30 17.31 -1.09
CA SER A 135 -20.75 16.21 -0.22
C SER A 135 -19.89 14.96 -0.32
N ILE A 136 -19.22 14.73 -1.45
CA ILE A 136 -18.33 13.58 -1.68
C ILE A 136 -16.91 13.88 -1.22
N PHE A 137 -16.33 15.02 -1.64
CA PHE A 137 -14.91 15.29 -1.43
C PHE A 137 -14.57 15.81 -0.04
N ILE A 138 -15.45 16.57 0.61
CA ILE A 138 -15.21 17.07 1.98
C ILE A 138 -14.94 15.92 2.96
N PRO A 139 -15.79 14.89 3.09
CA PRO A 139 -15.52 13.81 4.04
C PRO A 139 -14.24 13.03 3.72
N LEU A 140 -13.93 12.80 2.43
CA LEU A 140 -12.70 12.10 2.03
C LEU A 140 -11.44 12.92 2.35
N ILE A 141 -11.46 14.24 2.10
CA ILE A 141 -10.36 15.14 2.45
C ILE A 141 -10.17 15.19 3.97
N LEU A 142 -11.27 15.23 4.74
CA LEU A 142 -11.20 15.18 6.21
C LEU A 142 -10.58 13.87 6.71
N LEU A 143 -10.89 12.72 6.11
CA LEU A 143 -10.25 11.44 6.43
C LEU A 143 -8.74 11.48 6.15
N LYS A 144 -8.30 12.09 5.04
CA LYS A 144 -6.88 12.27 4.73
C LYS A 144 -6.17 13.17 5.74
N ILE A 145 -6.78 14.30 6.10
CA ILE A 145 -6.23 15.21 7.12
C ILE A 145 -6.10 14.47 8.46
N ALA A 146 -7.16 13.75 8.88
CA ALA A 146 -7.14 12.96 10.10
C ALA A 146 -6.02 11.91 10.09
N ARG A 147 -5.77 11.23 8.96
CA ARG A 147 -4.66 10.27 8.82
C ARG A 147 -3.29 10.95 8.93
N ILE A 148 -3.10 12.10 8.30
CA ILE A 148 -1.85 12.87 8.37
C ILE A 148 -1.60 13.29 9.82
N THR A 149 -2.61 13.86 10.50
CA THR A 149 -2.51 14.23 11.92
C THR A 149 -2.17 13.02 12.78
N ASN A 150 -2.84 11.89 12.57
CA ASN A 150 -2.57 10.66 13.32
C ASN A 150 -1.15 10.14 13.11
N VAL A 151 -0.61 10.19 11.88
CA VAL A 151 0.78 9.81 11.61
C VAL A 151 1.77 10.76 12.28
N VAL A 152 1.50 12.07 12.28
CA VAL A 152 2.36 13.04 12.98
C VAL A 152 2.38 12.75 14.48
N VAL A 153 1.21 12.55 15.10
CA VAL A 153 1.12 12.21 16.54
C VAL A 153 1.82 10.89 16.83
N PHE A 154 1.58 9.86 16.00
CA PHE A 154 2.25 8.56 16.11
C PHE A 154 3.76 8.72 16.07
N MET A 155 4.30 9.43 15.09
CA MET A 155 5.74 9.56 14.92
C MET A 155 6.40 10.36 16.05
N VAL A 156 5.70 11.37 16.60
CA VAL A 156 6.20 12.13 17.75
C VAL A 156 6.22 11.28 19.01
N ASP A 157 5.12 10.59 19.35
CA ASP A 157 5.07 9.75 20.56
C ASP A 157 5.99 8.53 20.42
N TYR A 158 6.03 7.93 19.24
CA TYR A 158 6.94 6.82 18.94
C TYR A 158 8.40 7.26 19.04
N ALA A 159 8.80 8.40 18.48
CA ALA A 159 10.16 8.91 18.63
C ALA A 159 10.50 9.20 20.11
N HIS A 160 9.57 9.78 20.88
CA HIS A 160 9.82 10.10 22.28
C HIS A 160 10.00 8.84 23.13
N ARG A 161 9.15 7.82 22.96
CA ARG A 161 9.23 6.56 23.70
C ARG A 161 10.39 5.67 23.30
N THR A 162 10.96 5.89 22.12
CA THR A 162 12.07 5.08 21.62
C THR A 162 13.44 5.58 22.06
N GLN A 163 13.55 6.86 22.45
CA GLN A 163 14.79 7.45 22.99
C GLN A 163 15.28 6.80 24.28
N SER A 164 14.40 6.21 25.08
CA SER A 164 14.74 5.56 26.35
C SER A 164 15.03 4.07 26.23
N LEU A 165 15.05 3.52 25.01
CA LEU A 165 15.21 2.08 24.79
C LEU A 165 16.67 1.67 24.66
N ASN A 166 16.99 0.56 25.31
CA ASN A 166 18.30 -0.08 25.23
C ASN A 166 18.33 -1.21 24.18
N SER A 167 17.21 -1.50 23.51
CA SER A 167 17.12 -2.60 22.54
C SER A 167 16.10 -2.33 21.44
N SER A 168 16.50 -2.60 20.20
CA SER A 168 15.64 -2.54 19.02
C SER A 168 14.49 -3.55 19.04
N ALA A 169 14.58 -4.62 19.83
CA ALA A 169 13.52 -5.62 19.97
C ALA A 169 12.23 -5.05 20.60
N GLN A 170 12.34 -3.94 21.35
CA GLN A 170 11.20 -3.32 22.04
C GLN A 170 10.37 -2.40 21.12
N LEU A 171 10.87 -2.08 19.93
CA LEU A 171 10.24 -1.15 18.98
C LEU A 171 8.86 -1.62 18.51
N GLY A 172 8.75 -2.88 18.10
CA GLY A 172 7.47 -3.46 17.65
C GLY A 172 6.39 -3.45 18.74
N PRO A 173 6.67 -3.97 19.95
CA PRO A 173 5.73 -3.90 21.08
C PRO A 173 5.26 -2.48 21.41
N ILE A 174 6.15 -1.49 21.37
CA ILE A 174 5.79 -0.09 21.63
C ILE A 174 4.86 0.43 20.56
N SER A 175 5.17 0.22 19.28
CA SER A 175 4.28 0.61 18.16
C SER A 175 2.88 0.01 18.31
N ARG A 176 2.75 -1.25 18.75
CA ARG A 176 1.45 -1.91 18.99
C ARG A 176 0.68 -1.32 20.18
N SER A 177 1.41 -0.93 21.24
CA SER A 177 0.79 -0.40 22.46
C SER A 177 0.10 0.95 22.21
N LEU A 178 0.60 1.68 21.23
CA LEU A 178 0.08 2.97 20.81
C LEU A 178 -1.30 2.84 20.13
N PRO A 179 -2.26 3.75 20.44
CA PRO A 179 -3.56 3.74 19.78
C PRO A 179 -3.48 4.24 18.32
N GLU A 180 -2.47 5.03 17.97
CA GLU A 180 -2.41 5.73 16.69
C GLU A 180 -2.35 4.78 15.48
N PRO A 181 -1.57 3.67 15.46
CA PRO A 181 -1.63 2.74 14.33
C PRO A 181 -3.02 2.11 14.14
N LYS A 182 -3.73 1.84 15.25
CA LYS A 182 -5.09 1.26 15.20
C LYS A 182 -6.08 2.25 14.61
N ILE A 183 -6.02 3.51 15.06
CA ILE A 183 -6.85 4.60 14.53
C ILE A 183 -6.50 4.84 13.05
N GLY A 184 -5.22 4.91 12.72
CA GLY A 184 -4.72 5.14 11.37
C GLY A 184 -5.20 4.10 10.37
N TRP A 185 -5.14 2.82 10.73
CA TRP A 185 -5.61 1.71 9.87
C TRP A 185 -7.13 1.63 9.81
N GLY A 186 -7.84 2.01 10.88
CA GLY A 186 -9.29 2.18 10.83
C GLY A 186 -9.72 3.29 9.87
N LEU A 187 -9.04 4.43 9.91
CA LEU A 187 -9.26 5.54 8.98
C LEU A 187 -8.90 5.17 7.54
N GLN A 188 -7.81 4.43 7.34
CA GLN A 188 -7.42 3.89 6.04
C GLN A 188 -8.51 2.98 5.46
N LEU A 189 -9.04 2.06 6.27
CA LEU A 189 -10.10 1.17 5.85
C LEU A 189 -11.37 1.94 5.48
N ALA A 190 -11.78 2.91 6.30
CA ALA A 190 -12.95 3.74 6.02
C ALA A 190 -12.80 4.54 4.72
N ASP A 191 -11.63 5.13 4.50
CA ASP A 191 -11.30 5.89 3.29
C ASP A 191 -11.30 4.99 2.04
N ASN A 192 -10.65 3.83 2.11
CA ASN A 192 -10.58 2.89 0.99
C ASN A 192 -11.96 2.32 0.64
N ILE A 193 -12.78 1.95 1.63
CA ILE A 193 -14.17 1.51 1.40
C ILE A 193 -14.99 2.65 0.77
N SER A 194 -14.90 3.86 1.30
CA SER A 194 -15.66 5.01 0.82
C SER A 194 -15.31 5.37 -0.62
N CYS A 195 -14.02 5.52 -0.93
CA CYS A 195 -13.53 5.80 -2.28
C CYS A 195 -13.97 4.70 -3.27
N SER A 196 -13.85 3.44 -2.87
CA SER A 196 -14.24 2.29 -3.69
C SER A 196 -15.75 2.28 -3.97
N ALA A 197 -16.57 2.48 -2.94
CA ALA A 197 -18.03 2.51 -3.06
C ALA A 197 -18.50 3.66 -3.96
N ILE A 198 -17.94 4.86 -3.79
CA ILE A 198 -18.27 6.03 -4.62
C ILE A 198 -17.85 5.82 -6.07
N PHE A 199 -16.65 5.28 -6.31
CA PHE A 199 -16.17 5.00 -7.66
C PHE A 199 -17.06 3.97 -8.36
N LEU A 200 -17.38 2.86 -7.69
CA LEU A 200 -18.26 1.80 -8.21
C LEU A 200 -19.68 2.30 -8.46
N TRP A 201 -20.23 3.08 -7.53
CA TRP A 201 -21.54 3.70 -7.68
C TRP A 201 -21.61 4.57 -8.93
N ARG A 202 -20.58 5.40 -9.15
CA ARG A 202 -20.50 6.26 -10.32
C ARG A 202 -20.29 5.48 -11.60
N LEU A 203 -19.52 4.40 -11.55
CA LEU A 203 -19.32 3.49 -12.68
C LEU A 203 -20.63 2.80 -13.09
N ASN A 204 -21.46 2.41 -12.11
CA ASN A 204 -22.77 1.81 -12.35
C ASN A 204 -23.78 2.83 -12.91
N GLN A 205 -23.79 4.06 -12.40
CA GLN A 205 -24.63 5.14 -12.95
C GLN A 205 -24.15 5.60 -14.33
N GLY A 206 -22.84 5.64 -14.53
CA GLY A 206 -22.17 6.00 -15.76
C GLY A 206 -22.05 4.82 -16.70
N ARG A 207 -23.17 4.33 -17.24
CA ARG A 207 -23.21 3.45 -18.43
C ARG A 207 -22.56 4.08 -19.70
N SER A 208 -21.67 5.08 -19.55
CA SER A 208 -20.93 5.78 -20.61
C SER A 208 -19.68 5.02 -21.08
N LEU A 209 -19.07 4.16 -20.27
CA LEU A 209 -18.04 3.22 -20.75
C LEU A 209 -18.64 2.15 -21.69
N LEU A 210 -19.92 1.83 -21.47
CA LEU A 210 -20.75 1.00 -22.35
C LEU A 210 -21.07 1.69 -23.69
N ALA A 211 -21.04 3.03 -23.72
CA ALA A 211 -21.24 3.82 -24.93
C ALA A 211 -19.93 4.04 -25.71
N LEU A 212 -18.78 4.08 -25.02
CA LEU A 212 -17.44 4.19 -25.63
C LEU A 212 -16.92 2.87 -26.22
N MET A 213 -17.30 1.72 -25.64
CA MET A 213 -16.94 0.39 -26.15
C MET A 213 -17.90 -0.13 -27.23
N ARG A 214 -18.79 0.73 -27.74
CA ARG A 214 -19.74 0.41 -28.79
C ARG A 214 -18.97 0.35 -30.11
N ASP A 215 -18.72 -0.87 -30.56
CA ASP A 215 -18.14 -1.17 -31.88
C ASP A 215 -18.96 -0.51 -33.00
N ASP A 216 -18.38 -0.27 -34.19
CA ASP A 216 -19.05 0.39 -35.34
C ASP A 216 -20.33 -0.33 -35.79
N ASN A 217 -20.51 -1.60 -35.39
CA ASN A 217 -21.72 -2.41 -35.57
C ASN A 217 -22.74 -2.31 -34.42
N GLY A 218 -22.55 -1.40 -33.46
CA GLY A 218 -23.50 -1.11 -32.39
C GLY A 218 -23.62 -2.17 -31.27
N ARG A 219 -22.77 -3.21 -31.27
CA ARG A 219 -22.82 -4.31 -30.30
C ARG A 219 -21.48 -4.51 -29.60
N ALA A 220 -21.19 -3.67 -28.61
CA ALA A 220 -20.32 -4.11 -27.52
C ALA A 220 -21.00 -5.33 -26.87
N SER A 221 -20.32 -6.48 -26.82
CA SER A 221 -20.85 -7.62 -26.07
C SER A 221 -20.88 -7.22 -24.60
N TYR A 222 -22.07 -6.94 -24.06
CA TYR A 222 -22.32 -6.56 -22.66
C TYR A 222 -21.49 -7.38 -21.63
N PRO A 223 -21.26 -8.69 -21.83
CA PRO A 223 -20.33 -9.49 -21.03
C PRO A 223 -18.87 -8.99 -21.01
N ALA A 224 -18.32 -8.51 -22.13
CA ALA A 224 -16.94 -8.05 -22.23
C ALA A 224 -16.72 -6.74 -21.44
N THR A 225 -17.65 -5.80 -21.54
CA THR A 225 -17.62 -4.56 -20.76
C THR A 225 -17.79 -4.85 -19.26
N LEU A 226 -18.75 -5.69 -18.87
CA LEU A 226 -18.90 -6.11 -17.48
C LEU A 226 -17.65 -6.79 -16.93
N ARG A 227 -17.02 -7.66 -17.73
CA ARG A 227 -15.77 -8.33 -17.37
C ARG A 227 -14.65 -7.31 -17.15
N ALA A 228 -14.49 -6.32 -18.02
CA ALA A 228 -13.49 -5.28 -17.85
C ALA A 228 -13.72 -4.44 -16.58
N LEU A 229 -14.96 -4.01 -16.34
CA LEU A 229 -15.33 -3.24 -15.14
C LEU A 229 -15.11 -4.06 -13.86
N PHE A 230 -15.44 -5.36 -13.90
CA PHE A 230 -15.21 -6.28 -12.79
C PHE A 230 -13.72 -6.39 -12.48
N TRP A 231 -12.86 -6.63 -13.48
CA TRP A 231 -11.42 -6.73 -13.26
C TRP A 231 -10.79 -5.42 -12.77
N ILE A 232 -11.17 -4.27 -13.33
CA ILE A 232 -10.73 -2.95 -12.84
C ILE A 232 -11.11 -2.79 -11.36
N SER A 233 -12.32 -3.20 -11.00
CA SER A 233 -12.84 -3.05 -9.65
C SER A 233 -12.16 -3.98 -8.65
N VAL A 234 -11.98 -5.25 -9.02
CA VAL A 234 -11.31 -6.25 -8.17
C VAL A 234 -9.86 -5.87 -7.93
N SER A 235 -9.13 -5.50 -8.99
CA SER A 235 -7.71 -5.14 -8.90
C SER A 235 -7.48 -3.85 -8.11
N ASN A 236 -8.29 -2.81 -8.32
CA ASN A 236 -8.07 -1.51 -7.68
C ASN A 236 -8.60 -1.40 -6.26
N PHE A 237 -9.63 -2.17 -5.90
CA PHE A 237 -10.41 -1.90 -4.70
C PHE A 237 -10.54 -3.11 -3.80
N VAL A 238 -10.87 -4.28 -4.34
CA VAL A 238 -11.11 -5.48 -3.51
C VAL A 238 -9.82 -5.95 -2.84
N PHE A 239 -8.74 -6.11 -3.61
CA PHE A 239 -7.47 -6.57 -3.03
C PHE A 239 -6.90 -5.60 -1.99
N PRO A 240 -6.73 -4.29 -2.26
CA PRO A 240 -6.26 -3.35 -1.24
C PRO A 240 -7.17 -3.28 0.00
N CYS A 241 -8.50 -3.32 -0.18
CA CYS A 241 -9.42 -3.36 0.96
C CYS A 241 -9.25 -4.64 1.80
N MET A 242 -9.09 -5.81 1.18
CA MET A 242 -8.88 -7.06 1.93
C MET A 242 -7.57 -7.02 2.73
N PHE A 243 -6.49 -6.46 2.16
CA PHE A 243 -5.23 -6.29 2.87
C PHE A 243 -5.36 -5.29 4.02
N ALA A 244 -6.05 -4.16 3.82
CA ALA A 244 -6.33 -3.21 4.89
C ALA A 244 -7.17 -3.83 6.03
N ILE A 245 -8.16 -4.66 5.71
CA ILE A 245 -8.95 -5.42 6.71
C ILE A 245 -8.06 -6.40 7.46
N ALA A 246 -7.24 -7.19 6.74
CA ALA A 246 -6.32 -8.15 7.35
C ALA A 246 -5.34 -7.45 8.30
N GLN A 247 -4.76 -6.33 7.87
CA GLN A 247 -3.88 -5.49 8.68
C GLN A 247 -4.57 -4.98 9.94
N TYR A 248 -5.80 -4.50 9.80
CA TYR A 248 -6.61 -4.05 10.93
C TYR A 248 -6.95 -5.19 11.89
N ILE A 249 -7.23 -6.41 11.43
CA ILE A 249 -7.48 -7.55 12.32
C ILE A 249 -6.19 -7.97 13.06
N LEU A 250 -5.07 -8.02 12.35
CA LEU A 250 -3.79 -8.49 12.90
C LEU A 250 -3.28 -7.62 14.06
N ILE A 251 -3.48 -6.29 14.01
CA ILE A 251 -3.02 -5.41 15.09
C ILE A 251 -3.67 -5.72 16.44
N PHE A 252 -4.90 -6.24 16.43
CA PHE A 252 -5.62 -6.61 17.64
C PHE A 252 -5.33 -8.06 18.05
N ARG A 253 -5.09 -8.95 17.08
CA ARG A 253 -5.05 -10.40 17.32
C ARG A 253 -3.65 -10.97 17.51
N ASP A 254 -2.67 -10.48 16.76
CA ASP A 254 -1.39 -11.20 16.63
C ASP A 254 -0.26 -10.48 17.36
N PRO A 255 0.31 -11.03 18.45
CA PRO A 255 1.35 -10.34 19.22
C PRO A 255 2.65 -10.11 18.43
N ASN A 256 2.89 -10.81 17.32
CA ASN A 256 4.14 -10.71 16.57
C ASN A 256 4.13 -9.48 15.64
N PRO A 257 5.01 -8.49 15.85
CA PRO A 257 5.01 -7.27 15.05
C PRO A 257 5.37 -7.47 13.59
N ASN A 258 6.08 -8.55 13.27
CA ASN A 258 6.48 -8.84 11.90
C ASN A 258 5.30 -9.23 11.01
N HIS A 259 4.27 -9.86 11.58
CA HIS A 259 3.13 -10.32 10.79
C HIS A 259 2.32 -9.15 10.24
N TYR A 260 2.00 -8.14 11.07
CA TYR A 260 1.33 -6.95 10.55
C TYR A 260 2.23 -6.10 9.65
N LEU A 261 3.56 -6.10 9.86
CA LEU A 261 4.51 -5.38 9.00
C LEU A 261 4.56 -5.98 7.58
N ILE A 262 4.59 -7.31 7.48
CA ILE A 262 4.51 -8.04 6.21
C ILE A 262 3.23 -7.68 5.45
N VAL A 263 2.10 -7.64 6.15
CA VAL A 263 0.80 -7.28 5.55
C VAL A 263 0.76 -5.80 5.16
N LEU A 264 1.29 -4.89 5.99
CA LEU A 264 1.39 -3.46 5.67
C LEU A 264 2.20 -3.21 4.39
N ILE A 265 3.40 -3.79 4.29
CA ILE A 265 4.25 -3.64 3.10
C ILE A 265 3.51 -4.21 1.88
N SER A 266 2.92 -5.40 2.03
CA SER A 266 2.18 -6.03 0.94
C SER A 266 0.98 -5.21 0.50
N ASN A 267 0.26 -4.57 1.43
CA ASN A 267 -0.87 -3.70 1.14
C ASN A 267 -0.46 -2.53 0.21
N ILE A 268 0.67 -1.87 0.52
CA ILE A 268 1.21 -0.77 -0.29
C ILE A 268 1.50 -1.23 -1.72
N TYR A 269 2.19 -2.36 -1.89
CA TYR A 269 2.51 -2.88 -3.22
C TYR A 269 1.28 -3.38 -3.96
N VAL A 270 0.37 -4.08 -3.29
CA VAL A 270 -0.90 -4.53 -3.89
C VAL A 270 -1.73 -3.34 -4.37
N ALA A 271 -1.75 -2.23 -3.62
CA ALA A 271 -2.40 -0.99 -4.05
C ALA A 271 -1.73 -0.42 -5.31
N ILE A 272 -0.39 -0.29 -5.36
CA ILE A 272 0.36 0.16 -6.55
C ILE A 272 0.06 -0.73 -7.77
N ILE A 273 0.11 -2.05 -7.58
CA ILE A 273 -0.07 -3.04 -8.64
C ILE A 273 -1.51 -3.05 -9.15
N GLY A 274 -2.48 -3.03 -8.25
CA GLY A 274 -3.89 -2.95 -8.59
C GLY A 274 -4.18 -1.74 -9.48
N VAL A 275 -3.66 -0.60 -9.04
CA VAL A 275 -3.72 0.69 -9.73
C VAL A 275 -3.15 0.61 -11.15
N LEU A 276 -1.97 0.01 -11.30
CA LEU A 276 -1.34 -0.19 -12.60
C LEU A 276 -2.16 -1.08 -13.52
N PHE A 277 -2.60 -2.24 -13.05
CA PHE A 277 -3.34 -3.20 -13.88
C PHE A 277 -4.60 -2.59 -14.47
N ALA A 278 -5.36 -1.85 -13.67
CA ALA A 278 -6.55 -1.18 -14.18
C ALA A 278 -6.24 -0.15 -15.27
N THR A 279 -5.06 0.49 -15.21
CA THR A 279 -4.67 1.52 -16.18
C THR A 279 -4.16 0.90 -17.47
N VAL A 280 -3.35 -0.14 -17.38
CA VAL A 280 -2.89 -0.91 -18.55
C VAL A 280 -4.08 -1.56 -19.24
N TRP A 281 -4.98 -2.19 -18.48
CA TRP A 281 -6.19 -2.82 -19.04
C TRP A 281 -7.13 -1.82 -19.71
N ALA A 282 -7.25 -0.61 -19.16
CA ALA A 282 -8.03 0.45 -19.79
C ALA A 282 -7.38 0.97 -21.08
N ALA A 283 -6.05 0.93 -21.19
CA ALA A 283 -5.31 1.38 -22.38
C ALA A 283 -5.27 0.33 -23.50
N THR A 284 -5.28 -0.97 -23.18
CA THR A 284 -5.26 -2.04 -24.19
C THR A 284 -6.63 -2.31 -24.83
N ASN A 285 -7.72 -1.90 -24.17
CA ASN A 285 -9.09 -2.09 -24.64
C ASN A 285 -9.75 -0.78 -25.14
N SER A 286 -8.96 0.28 -25.34
CA SER A 286 -9.37 1.56 -25.92
C SER A 286 -8.68 1.78 -27.25
#